data_AF-A0A2T1DG01-F1
#
_entry.id   AF-A0A2T1DG01-F1
#
_cell.length_a   1.000
_cell.length_b   1.000
_cell.length_c   1.000
_cell.angle_alpha   90.00
_cell.angle_beta   90.00
_cell.angle_gamma   90.00
#
_symmetry.space_group_name_H-M   'P 1'
#
loop_
_entity.id
_entity.type
_entity.pdbx_description
1 polymer ?
#
loop_
_entity_poly.entity_id
_entity_poly.type
_entity_poly.pdbx_seq_one_letter_code
_entity_poly.pdbx_strand_id
1 'polypeptide(L)'
;MNHLPSGLVETFSEAQKDALHQALKRMSQGNHLIDLRLSVPFPQPGFYVVLFAGRERRSLKRLKTEQHNYPFTATNLILLILLLSGGITLGVMKLLPKILSAAQNASFHPTAIPWLQTESECRHTGRTWRDDKCWDGEHDANF
;
A
#
# COMPACT_ATOMS: atom_id res chain seq x y z
N MET A 1 24.43 23.93 5.14
CA MET A 1 25.82 24.32 5.48
C MET A 1 26.67 23.18 6.04
N ASN A 2 26.11 22.03 6.46
CA ASN A 2 26.83 20.97 7.19
C ASN A 2 27.79 20.09 6.36
N HIS A 3 28.11 20.44 5.11
CA HIS A 3 28.97 19.64 4.22
C HIS A 3 30.23 20.39 3.76
N LEU A 4 30.42 21.65 4.17
CA LEU A 4 31.63 22.41 3.87
C LEU A 4 32.58 22.31 5.07
N PRO A 5 33.89 22.07 4.86
CA PRO A 5 34.86 22.08 5.94
C PRO A 5 34.84 23.45 6.63
N SER A 6 34.75 23.45 7.96
CA SER A 6 34.51 24.66 8.78
C SER A 6 35.53 25.78 8.53
N GLY A 7 36.81 25.42 8.29
CA GLY A 7 37.87 26.39 7.98
C GLY A 7 37.70 27.14 6.65
N LEU A 8 36.92 26.62 5.70
CA LEU A 8 36.64 27.30 4.43
C LEU A 8 35.46 28.27 4.54
N VAL A 9 34.52 28.00 5.44
CA VAL A 9 33.35 28.85 5.67
C VAL A 9 33.73 30.19 6.31
N GLU A 10 34.78 30.18 7.12
CA GLU A 10 35.33 31.38 7.77
C GLU A 10 36.07 32.31 6.81
N THR A 11 36.64 31.78 5.72
CA THR A 11 37.31 32.58 4.67
C THR A 11 36.36 33.33 3.74
N PHE A 12 35.06 33.02 3.76
CA PHE A 12 34.10 33.71 2.90
C PHE A 12 33.68 35.06 3.50
N SER A 13 33.59 36.08 2.64
CA SER A 13 33.01 37.36 3.05
C SER A 13 31.50 37.21 3.30
N GLU A 14 30.91 38.11 4.09
CA GLU A 14 29.47 38.07 4.37
C GLU A 14 28.62 38.14 3.09
N ALA A 15 29.05 38.90 2.09
CA ALA A 15 28.40 38.95 0.78
C ALA A 15 28.47 37.61 0.03
N GLN A 16 29.57 36.85 0.17
CA GLN A 16 29.72 35.52 -0.44
C GLN A 16 28.87 34.48 0.29
N LYS A 17 28.76 34.57 1.61
CA LYS A 17 27.89 33.70 2.42
C LYS A 17 26.42 33.91 2.03
N ASP A 18 25.99 35.15 1.87
CA ASP A 18 24.62 35.49 1.48
C ASP A 18 24.29 35.04 0.05
N ALA A 19 25.20 35.26 -0.90
CA ALA A 19 25.05 34.78 -2.27
C ALA A 19 24.95 33.25 -2.33
N LEU A 20 25.77 32.55 -1.53
CA LEU A 20 25.74 31.09 -1.43
C LEU A 20 24.44 30.59 -0.80
N HIS A 21 23.94 31.27 0.23
CA HIS A 21 22.64 30.99 0.84
C HIS A 21 21.49 31.15 -0.15
N GLN A 22 21.47 32.25 -0.92
CA GLN A 22 20.47 32.46 -1.96
C GLN A 22 20.53 31.41 -3.07
N ALA A 23 21.73 31.02 -3.50
CA ALA A 23 21.92 29.97 -4.50
C ALA A 23 21.42 28.61 -4.01
N LEU A 24 21.75 28.24 -2.76
CA LEU A 24 21.28 26.99 -2.13
C LEU A 24 19.77 26.97 -1.95
N LYS A 25 19.16 28.09 -1.54
CA LYS A 25 17.70 28.21 -1.40
C LYS A 25 17.00 28.03 -2.75
N ARG A 26 17.55 28.60 -3.83
CA ARG A 26 17.03 28.45 -5.19
C ARG A 26 17.16 27.01 -5.72
N MET A 27 18.26 26.33 -5.39
CA MET A 27 18.48 24.91 -5.74
C MET A 27 17.53 23.97 -4.98
N SER A 28 17.31 24.22 -3.70
CA SER A 28 16.35 23.47 -2.86
C SER A 28 14.91 23.60 -3.32
N GLN A 29 14.57 24.63 -4.11
CA GLN A 29 13.21 24.91 -4.55
C GLN A 29 12.80 24.12 -5.80
N GLY A 30 13.71 23.32 -6.36
CA GLY A 30 13.41 22.27 -7.34
C GLY A 30 12.71 21.09 -6.68
N ASN A 31 11.56 21.31 -6.06
CA ASN A 31 10.79 20.26 -5.39
C ASN A 31 10.33 19.24 -6.43
N HIS A 32 10.94 18.06 -6.43
CA HIS A 32 10.27 16.87 -6.95
C HIS A 32 9.02 16.66 -6.07
N LEU A 33 7.86 16.47 -6.71
CA LEU A 33 6.59 16.27 -6.00
C LEU A 33 6.66 14.99 -5.14
N ILE A 34 7.47 14.03 -5.58
CA ILE A 34 7.73 12.76 -4.92
C ILE A 34 9.25 12.49 -5.02
N ASP A 35 9.95 12.46 -3.89
CA ASP A 35 11.32 11.93 -3.73
C ASP A 35 11.25 10.81 -2.68
N LEU A 36 10.98 9.59 -3.14
CA LEU A 36 10.87 8.41 -2.30
C LEU A 36 12.10 7.54 -2.48
N ARG A 37 12.87 7.38 -1.40
CA ARG A 37 14.08 6.56 -1.36
C ARG A 37 13.88 5.45 -0.34
N LEU A 38 13.78 4.23 -0.82
CA LEU A 38 13.53 3.05 0.01
C LEU A 38 14.73 2.12 -0.09
N SER A 39 15.30 1.79 1.06
CA SER A 39 16.27 0.69 1.19
C SER A 39 15.51 -0.51 1.73
N VAL A 40 15.45 -1.61 0.99
CA VAL A 40 14.77 -2.82 1.45
C VAL A 40 15.75 -3.63 2.33
N PRO A 41 15.51 -3.77 3.65
CA PRO A 41 16.38 -4.53 4.52
C PRO A 41 16.15 -6.03 4.28
N PHE A 42 16.94 -6.61 3.38
CA PHE A 42 16.91 -8.06 3.10
C PHE A 42 18.26 -8.69 3.47
N PRO A 43 18.30 -9.97 3.91
CA PRO A 43 19.54 -10.72 4.11
C PRO A 43 20.24 -11.01 2.76
N GLN A 44 20.92 -9.99 2.25
CA GLN A 44 21.90 -9.90 1.15
C GLN A 44 21.58 -10.50 -0.24
N PRO A 45 21.90 -9.76 -1.33
CA PRO A 45 22.23 -8.34 -1.38
C PRO A 45 20.94 -7.48 -1.32
N GLY A 46 20.99 -6.38 -0.56
CA GLY A 46 19.84 -5.47 -0.43
C GLY A 46 19.56 -4.70 -1.72
N PHE A 47 18.31 -4.33 -1.94
CA PHE A 47 17.89 -3.51 -3.07
C PHE A 47 17.64 -2.07 -2.60
N TYR A 48 18.13 -1.10 -3.39
CA TYR A 48 17.85 0.32 -3.18
C TYR A 48 16.93 0.82 -4.30
N VAL A 49 15.80 1.40 -3.92
CA VAL A 49 14.77 1.90 -4.83
C VAL A 49 14.66 3.41 -4.67
N VAL A 50 14.76 4.14 -5.78
CA VAL A 50 14.52 5.58 -5.83
C VAL A 50 13.42 5.88 -6.81
N LEU A 51 12.39 6.57 -6.33
CA LEU A 51 11.29 7.05 -7.15
C LEU A 51 11.29 8.58 -7.10
N PHE A 52 11.49 9.19 -8.27
CA PHE A 52 11.34 10.62 -8.48
C PHE A 52 10.12 10.89 -9.35
N ALA A 53 9.21 11.76 -8.92
CA ALA A 53 8.13 12.27 -9.76
C ALA A 53 8.10 13.79 -9.73
N GLY A 54 7.91 14.41 -10.88
CA GLY A 54 7.87 15.87 -11.02
C GLY A 54 7.70 16.32 -12.46
N ARG A 55 7.57 17.64 -12.66
CA ARG A 55 7.47 18.23 -14.00
C ARG A 55 8.76 18.02 -14.77
N GLU A 56 8.67 17.41 -15.95
CA GLU A 56 9.79 17.28 -16.87
C GLU A 56 10.20 18.67 -17.39
N ARG A 57 11.46 19.05 -17.18
CA ARG A 57 12.03 20.35 -17.57
C ARG A 57 13.17 20.21 -18.58
N ARG A 58 13.59 18.99 -18.91
CA ARG A 58 14.66 18.71 -19.87
C ARG A 58 14.18 19.05 -21.28
N SER A 59 15.12 19.47 -22.14
CA SER A 59 14.80 19.80 -23.53
C SER A 59 14.39 18.56 -24.33
N LEU A 60 13.45 18.73 -25.26
CA LEU A 60 12.96 17.64 -26.11
C LEU A 60 14.08 16.97 -26.93
N LYS A 61 15.14 17.71 -27.30
CA LYS A 61 16.32 17.13 -27.97
C LYS A 61 17.04 16.11 -27.06
N ARG A 62 17.27 16.45 -25.79
CA ARG A 62 17.95 15.55 -24.85
C ARG A 62 17.11 14.32 -24.52
N LEU A 63 15.79 14.50 -24.38
CA LEU A 63 14.85 13.40 -24.15
C LEU A 63 14.83 12.39 -25.30
N LYS A 64 14.84 12.85 -26.57
CA LYS A 64 14.90 11.95 -27.74
C LYS A 64 16.21 11.16 -27.81
N THR A 65 17.33 11.78 -27.42
CA THR A 65 18.63 11.10 -27.34
C THR A 65 18.68 10.08 -26.20
N GLU A 66 18.15 10.41 -25.02
CA GLU A 66 18.09 9.48 -23.87
C GLU A 66 17.12 8.32 -24.13
N GLN A 67 15.99 8.56 -24.81
CA GLN A 67 15.02 7.52 -25.20
C GLN A 67 15.64 6.45 -26.13
N HIS A 68 16.63 6.84 -26.94
CA HIS A 68 17.37 5.88 -27.77
C HIS A 68 18.28 4.96 -26.95
N ASN A 69 18.85 5.47 -25.85
CA ASN A 69 19.75 4.71 -24.98
C ASN A 69 19.00 3.88 -23.92
N TYR A 70 17.82 4.34 -23.49
CA TYR A 70 16.94 3.65 -22.55
C TYR A 70 15.52 3.61 -23.08
N PRO A 71 15.24 2.76 -24.09
CA PRO A 71 13.88 2.59 -24.55
C PRO A 71 13.09 1.92 -23.44
N PHE A 72 12.22 2.67 -22.78
CA PHE A 72 11.04 2.08 -22.12
C PHE A 72 10.14 1.55 -23.25
N THR A 73 10.55 0.43 -23.83
CA THR A 73 9.86 -0.25 -24.92
C THR A 73 8.53 -0.77 -24.38
N ALA A 74 7.51 -0.77 -25.23
CA ALA A 74 6.23 -1.40 -24.92
C ALA A 74 6.41 -2.82 -24.35
N THR A 75 7.46 -3.53 -24.77
CA THR A 75 7.90 -4.83 -24.23
C THR A 75 8.18 -4.83 -22.73
N ASN A 76 8.93 -3.85 -22.21
CA ASN A 76 9.23 -3.77 -20.78
C ASN A 76 7.96 -3.46 -19.96
N LEU A 77 7.07 -2.64 -20.52
CA LEU A 77 5.77 -2.35 -19.91
C LEU A 77 4.85 -3.58 -19.89
N ILE A 78 4.79 -4.32 -21.01
CA ILE A 78 4.01 -5.58 -21.12
C ILE A 78 4.56 -6.62 -20.15
N LEU A 79 5.89 -6.78 -20.06
CA LEU A 79 6.53 -7.70 -19.12
C LEU A 79 6.17 -7.36 -17.67
N LEU A 80 6.20 -6.08 -17.31
CA LEU A 80 5.84 -5.62 -15.97
C LEU A 80 4.36 -5.88 -15.65
N ILE A 81 3.45 -5.63 -16.60
CA ILE A 81 2.02 -5.93 -16.46
C ILE A 81 1.79 -7.45 -16.31
N LEU A 82 2.51 -8.27 -17.06
CA LEU A 82 2.42 -9.74 -16.95
C LEU A 82 2.90 -10.25 -15.60
N LEU A 83 4.00 -9.72 -15.07
CA LEU A 83 4.52 -10.10 -13.75
C LEU A 83 3.56 -9.71 -12.62
N LEU A 84 3.02 -8.48 -12.66
CA LEU A 84 2.06 -8.01 -11.67
C LEU A 84 0.74 -8.78 -11.74
N SER A 85 0.20 -8.99 -12.95
CA SER A 85 -1.04 -9.75 -13.13
C SER A 85 -0.89 -11.22 -12.76
N GLY A 86 0.26 -11.85 -13.04
CA GLY A 86 0.58 -13.20 -12.60
C GLY A 86 0.62 -13.33 -11.07
N GLY A 87 1.25 -12.39 -10.37
CA GLY A 87 1.28 -12.37 -8.90
C GLY A 87 -0.11 -12.23 -8.27
N ILE A 88 -0.93 -11.32 -8.80
CA ILE A 88 -2.29 -11.08 -8.31
C ILE A 88 -3.17 -12.31 -8.55
N THR A 89 -3.15 -12.88 -9.75
CA THR A 89 -3.98 -14.05 -10.09
C THR A 89 -3.63 -15.26 -9.23
N LEU A 90 -2.33 -15.54 -9.00
CA LEU A 90 -1.91 -16.62 -8.11
C LEU A 90 -2.34 -16.40 -6.65
N GLY A 91 -2.23 -15.16 -6.15
CA GLY A 91 -2.67 -14.80 -4.81
C GLY A 91 -4.17 -15.01 -4.62
N VAL A 92 -4.99 -14.49 -5.55
CA VAL A 92 -6.45 -14.63 -5.52
C VAL A 92 -6.86 -16.10 -5.59
N MET A 93 -6.28 -16.89 -6.50
CA MET A 93 -6.63 -18.31 -6.66
C MET A 93 -6.36 -19.15 -5.40
N LYS A 94 -5.37 -18.79 -4.58
CA LYS A 94 -5.03 -19.52 -3.34
C LYS A 94 -5.76 -18.98 -2.11
N LEU A 95 -5.98 -17.67 -2.06
CA LEU A 95 -6.51 -16.99 -0.88
C LEU A 95 -8.04 -16.92 -0.89
N LEU A 96 -8.65 -16.65 -2.04
CA LEU A 96 -10.10 -16.49 -2.17
C LEU A 96 -10.89 -17.75 -1.73
N PRO A 97 -10.48 -18.99 -2.09
CA PRO A 97 -11.20 -20.18 -1.63
C PRO A 97 -11.15 -20.31 -0.11
N LYS A 98 -10.01 -20.00 0.51
CA LYS A 98 -9.86 -20.07 1.98
C LYS A 98 -10.74 -19.07 2.70
N ILE A 99 -10.80 -17.83 2.20
CA ILE A 99 -11.66 -16.79 2.76
C ILE A 99 -13.13 -17.18 2.57
N LEU A 100 -13.51 -17.62 1.37
CA LEU A 100 -14.88 -18.02 1.07
C LEU A 100 -15.31 -19.22 1.92
N SER A 101 -14.47 -20.24 2.05
CA SER A 101 -14.73 -21.39 2.92
C SER A 101 -14.81 -20.98 4.39
N ALA A 102 -13.96 -20.08 4.87
CA ALA A 102 -14.05 -19.56 6.23
C ALA A 102 -15.36 -18.80 6.49
N ALA A 103 -15.82 -18.02 5.52
CA ALA A 103 -17.09 -17.29 5.62
C ALA A 103 -18.32 -18.23 5.59
N GLN A 104 -18.26 -19.33 4.82
CA GLN A 104 -19.35 -20.31 4.73
C GLN A 104 -19.39 -21.27 5.93
N ASN A 105 -18.23 -21.57 6.51
CA ASN A 105 -18.11 -22.48 7.65
C ASN A 105 -18.32 -21.79 9.00
N ALA A 106 -18.85 -20.56 9.02
CA ALA A 106 -19.35 -19.95 10.24
C ALA A 106 -20.51 -20.81 10.76
N SER A 107 -20.18 -21.77 11.63
CA SER A 107 -21.15 -22.67 12.22
C SER A 107 -21.88 -21.94 13.34
N PHE A 108 -23.11 -21.53 13.05
CA PHE A 108 -24.06 -21.11 14.08
C PHE A 108 -24.54 -22.35 14.82
N HIS A 109 -24.50 -22.31 16.15
CA HIS A 109 -24.94 -23.41 16.99
C HIS A 109 -26.32 -23.11 17.56
N PRO A 110 -27.41 -23.58 16.92
CA PRO A 110 -28.75 -23.25 17.35
C PRO A 110 -29.03 -23.87 18.71
N THR A 111 -29.57 -23.08 19.64
CA THR A 111 -29.89 -23.54 21.00
C THR A 111 -31.37 -23.33 21.29
N ALA A 112 -31.99 -24.30 21.99
CA ALA A 112 -33.38 -24.22 22.38
C ALA A 112 -33.54 -23.35 23.63
N ILE A 113 -34.47 -22.40 23.60
CA ILE A 113 -34.76 -21.50 24.72
C ILE A 113 -35.76 -22.17 25.69
N PRO A 114 -35.39 -22.43 26.95
CA PRO A 114 -36.26 -23.16 27.88
C PRO A 114 -37.50 -22.38 28.36
N TRP A 115 -37.44 -21.04 28.36
CA TRP A 115 -38.49 -20.17 28.92
C TRP A 115 -39.55 -19.73 27.91
N LEU A 116 -39.33 -19.93 26.61
CA LEU A 116 -40.30 -19.62 25.54
C LEU A 116 -40.96 -20.94 25.09
N GLN A 117 -42.05 -21.31 25.75
CA GLN A 117 -42.73 -22.59 25.53
C GLN A 117 -43.95 -22.50 24.62
N THR A 118 -44.27 -21.31 24.10
CA THR A 118 -45.39 -21.10 23.18
C THR A 118 -44.92 -20.53 21.85
N GLU A 119 -45.57 -20.96 20.77
CA GLU A 119 -45.24 -20.50 19.42
C GLU A 119 -45.47 -18.98 19.27
N SER A 120 -46.52 -18.45 19.89
CA SER A 120 -46.86 -17.02 19.84
C SER A 120 -45.76 -16.15 20.47
N GLU A 121 -45.25 -16.53 21.64
CA GLU A 121 -44.17 -15.80 22.32
C GLU A 121 -42.87 -15.91 21.52
N CYS A 122 -42.54 -17.09 21.02
CA CYS A 122 -41.34 -17.30 20.20
C CYS A 122 -41.34 -16.41 18.94
N ARG A 123 -42.45 -16.42 18.19
CA ARG A 123 -42.59 -15.63 16.96
C ARG A 123 -42.61 -14.13 17.21
N HIS A 124 -43.16 -13.66 18.34
CA HIS A 124 -43.12 -12.24 18.70
C HIS A 124 -41.69 -11.74 18.90
N THR A 125 -40.76 -12.62 19.29
CA THR A 125 -39.34 -12.27 19.42
C THR A 125 -38.54 -12.35 18.13
N GLY A 126 -39.17 -12.67 16.99
CA GLY A 126 -38.49 -12.82 15.70
C GLY A 126 -37.69 -14.12 15.56
N ARG A 127 -37.86 -15.08 16.48
CA ARG A 127 -37.17 -16.38 16.49
C ARG A 127 -37.94 -17.47 15.77
N THR A 128 -37.27 -18.59 15.51
CA THR A 128 -37.85 -19.72 14.77
C THR A 128 -38.43 -20.77 15.71
N TRP A 129 -39.69 -21.17 15.48
CA TRP A 129 -40.35 -22.27 16.19
C TRP A 129 -40.21 -23.57 15.39
N ARG A 130 -39.70 -24.64 16.02
CA ARG A 130 -39.52 -25.97 15.41
C ARG A 130 -39.48 -27.06 16.49
N ASP A 131 -40.14 -28.19 16.25
CA ASP A 131 -40.18 -29.35 17.15
C ASP A 131 -40.65 -29.01 18.58
N ASP A 132 -41.73 -28.24 18.67
CA ASP A 132 -42.31 -27.73 19.94
C ASP A 132 -41.33 -26.94 20.82
N LYS A 133 -40.29 -26.35 20.21
CA LYS A 133 -39.26 -25.57 20.88
C LYS A 133 -38.97 -24.27 20.11
N CYS A 134 -38.62 -23.24 20.85
CA CYS A 134 -38.12 -21.98 20.29
C CYS A 134 -36.60 -22.07 20.10
N TRP A 135 -36.12 -21.81 18.87
CA TRP A 135 -34.71 -21.88 18.50
C TRP A 135 -34.11 -20.50 18.30
N ASP A 136 -32.94 -20.29 18.91
CA ASP A 136 -32.08 -19.11 18.71
C ASP A 136 -30.87 -19.48 17.85
N GLY A 137 -30.53 -18.64 16.87
CA GLY A 137 -29.43 -18.84 15.92
C GLY A 137 -28.25 -17.88 16.10
N GLU A 138 -28.26 -17.00 17.11
CA GLU A 138 -27.28 -15.91 17.23
C GLU A 138 -25.96 -16.28 17.93
N HIS A 139 -25.68 -17.56 18.18
CA HIS A 139 -24.53 -17.97 19.01
C HIS A 139 -23.38 -18.51 18.15
N ASP A 140 -22.26 -17.79 18.16
CA ASP A 140 -20.95 -18.25 17.66
C ASP A 140 -20.29 -19.09 18.76
N ALA A 141 -19.80 -20.30 18.45
CA ALA A 141 -19.11 -21.13 19.44
C ALA A 141 -17.80 -20.52 19.99
N ASN A 142 -17.33 -19.42 19.41
CA ASN A 142 -16.13 -18.72 19.83
C ASN A 142 -16.36 -17.53 20.79
N PHE A 143 -17.60 -17.23 21.20
CA PHE A 143 -17.87 -16.18 22.20
C PHE A 143 -19.06 -16.48 23.11
#